data_AF-A0A497LFZ7-F1
#
_entry.id   AF-A0A497LFZ7-F1
#
_cell.length_a   1.000
_cell.length_b   1.000
_cell.length_c   1.000
_cell.angle_alpha   90.00
_cell.angle_beta   90.00
_cell.angle_gamma   90.00
#
_symmetry.space_group_name_H-M   'P 1'
#
loop_
_entity.id
_entity.type
_entity.pdbx_description
1 polymer ?
#
loop_
_entity_poly.entity_id
_entity_poly.type
_entity_poly.pdbx_seq_one_letter_code
_entity_poly.pdbx_strand_id
1 'polypeptide(L)'
;MSEGGTGRGPLFPLKHVLVYSWELRAAKSLADVARRLEEARFYVVRPRTDVLVATSLARPGAVVFVLLEREPGRGDLVLVQGPEGPYSFEDLVRAMPTFARIAGIRLTAFWPKERENEDKS
;
A
#
# COMPACT_ATOMS: atom_id res chain seq x y z
N MET A 1 -29.11 23.96 28.85
CA MET A 1 -29.36 22.67 28.17
C MET A 1 -28.12 22.40 27.35
N SER A 2 -27.31 21.43 27.78
CA SER A 2 -26.08 21.03 27.10
C SER A 2 -26.31 19.65 26.50
N GLU A 3 -26.72 19.62 25.23
CA GLU A 3 -26.61 18.42 24.40
C GLU A 3 -25.21 18.48 23.76
N GLY A 4 -24.39 17.45 23.70
CA GLY A 4 -24.61 16.01 23.76
C GLY A 4 -23.54 15.45 22.83
N GLY A 5 -22.62 14.65 23.37
CA GLY A 5 -21.31 14.30 22.81
C GLY A 5 -21.20 14.18 21.28
N THR A 6 -20.22 14.89 20.72
CA THR A 6 -19.63 14.58 19.41
C THR A 6 -18.96 13.21 19.48
N GLY A 7 -19.74 12.15 19.29
CA GLY A 7 -19.23 10.79 19.16
C GLY A 7 -18.42 10.64 17.89
N ARG A 8 -17.16 11.09 17.88
CA ARG A 8 -16.18 10.54 16.94
C ARG A 8 -16.03 9.08 17.34
N GLY A 9 -16.62 8.18 16.56
CA GLY A 9 -16.36 6.75 16.68
C GLY A 9 -14.85 6.49 16.71
N PRO A 10 -14.41 5.33 17.24
CA PRO A 10 -13.00 5.07 17.44
C PRO A 10 -12.22 5.38 16.16
N LEU A 11 -11.19 6.23 16.29
CA LEU A 11 -10.29 6.53 15.18
C LEU A 11 -9.46 5.27 14.96
N PHE A 12 -9.97 4.39 14.12
CA PHE A 12 -9.27 3.16 13.81
C PHE A 12 -8.01 3.51 13.01
N PRO A 13 -6.84 2.99 13.40
CA PRO A 13 -5.56 3.46 12.88
C PRO A 13 -5.34 3.13 11.40
N LEU A 14 -6.15 2.23 10.82
CA LEU A 14 -6.03 1.75 9.44
C LEU A 14 -7.41 1.74 8.77
N LYS A 15 -7.50 2.31 7.57
CA LYS A 15 -8.73 2.33 6.76
C LYS A 15 -8.81 1.10 5.86
N HIS A 16 -7.75 0.85 5.07
CA HIS A 16 -7.65 -0.30 4.17
C HIS A 16 -6.26 -0.92 4.23
N VAL A 17 -6.20 -2.25 4.14
CA VAL A 17 -4.96 -3.01 4.02
C VAL A 17 -5.13 -4.04 2.91
N LEU A 18 -4.22 -4.04 1.94
CA LEU A 18 -4.21 -4.98 0.82
C LEU A 18 -2.87 -5.69 0.79
N VAL A 19 -2.89 -7.00 0.56
CA VAL A 19 -1.67 -7.80 0.38
C VAL A 19 -1.67 -8.38 -1.02
N TYR A 20 -0.54 -8.26 -1.71
CA TYR A 20 -0.29 -8.90 -2.99
C TYR A 20 0.98 -9.72 -2.92
N SER A 21 1.02 -10.85 -3.62
CA SER A 21 2.31 -11.41 -4.04
C SER A 21 2.76 -10.71 -5.32
N TRP A 22 4.08 -10.57 -5.48
CA TRP A 22 4.69 -9.98 -6.66
C TRP A 22 5.94 -10.72 -7.10
N GLU A 23 6.28 -10.53 -8.38
CA GLU A 23 7.57 -10.91 -8.95
C GLU A 23 8.13 -9.78 -9.84
N LEU A 24 9.44 -9.76 -10.01
CA LEU A 24 10.11 -8.88 -10.96
C LEU A 24 9.62 -9.16 -12.38
N ARG A 25 9.42 -8.09 -13.15
CA ARG A 25 9.05 -8.20 -14.57
C ARG A 25 9.94 -7.33 -15.44
N ALA A 26 9.84 -6.02 -15.28
CA ALA A 26 10.67 -5.05 -15.99
C ALA A 26 11.83 -4.56 -15.11
N ALA A 27 11.65 -4.57 -13.79
CA ALA A 27 12.73 -4.33 -12.84
C ALA A 27 13.65 -5.55 -12.75
N LYS A 28 14.94 -5.32 -12.51
CA LYS A 28 15.97 -6.38 -12.44
C LYS A 28 16.34 -6.80 -11.02
N SER A 29 15.95 -6.01 -10.02
CA SER A 29 16.21 -6.26 -8.59
C SER A 29 15.34 -5.32 -7.76
N LEU A 30 15.26 -5.54 -6.44
CA LEU A 30 14.60 -4.61 -5.53
C LEU A 30 15.23 -3.20 -5.54
N ALA A 31 16.54 -3.09 -5.82
CA ALA A 31 17.21 -1.81 -6.01
C ALA A 31 16.73 -1.08 -7.27
N ASP A 32 16.48 -1.82 -8.36
CA ASP A 32 15.90 -1.26 -9.58
C ASP A 32 14.43 -0.84 -9.38
N VAL A 33 13.68 -1.59 -8.55
CA VAL A 33 12.33 -1.17 -8.12
C VAL A 33 12.38 0.17 -7.39
N ALA A 34 13.33 0.36 -6.45
CA ALA A 34 13.53 1.62 -5.74
C ALA A 34 13.76 2.79 -6.70
N ARG A 35 14.73 2.65 -7.60
CA ARG A 35 15.06 3.67 -8.60
C ARG A 35 13.85 4.05 -9.46
N ARG A 36 13.10 3.05 -9.95
CA ARG A 36 11.89 3.29 -10.76
C ARG A 36 10.82 4.05 -10.00
N LEU A 37 10.61 3.73 -8.72
CA LEU A 37 9.66 4.42 -7.86
C LEU A 37 10.11 5.88 -7.59
N GLU A 38 11.38 6.10 -7.30
CA GLU A 38 11.95 7.46 -7.13
C GLU A 38 11.78 8.32 -8.39
N GLU A 39 12.10 7.77 -9.56
CA GLU A 39 11.88 8.42 -10.87
C GLU A 39 10.40 8.78 -11.09
N ALA A 40 9.49 7.94 -10.59
CA ALA A 40 8.06 8.16 -10.65
C ALA A 40 7.51 9.04 -9.50
N ARG A 41 8.37 9.79 -8.81
CA ARG A 41 8.01 10.71 -7.72
C ARG A 41 7.39 10.01 -6.50
N PHE A 42 7.92 8.85 -6.14
CA PHE A 42 7.70 8.27 -4.82
C PHE A 42 8.87 8.63 -3.89
N TYR A 43 8.55 8.86 -2.62
CA TYR A 43 9.54 8.81 -1.55
C TYR A 43 9.78 7.35 -1.20
N VAL A 44 11.04 6.90 -1.22
CA VAL A 44 11.42 5.51 -0.98
C VAL A 44 12.42 5.44 0.17
N VAL A 45 12.22 4.48 1.06
CA VAL A 45 13.10 4.15 2.18
C VAL A 45 13.46 2.67 2.11
N ARG A 46 14.74 2.36 2.25
CA ARG A 46 15.24 0.97 2.25
C ARG A 46 15.86 0.62 3.60
N PRO A 47 15.05 0.22 4.59
CA PRO A 47 15.56 -0.07 5.94
C PRO A 47 16.38 -1.37 6.01
N ARG A 48 16.18 -2.29 5.04
CA ARG A 48 16.92 -3.55 4.91
C ARG A 48 17.08 -3.91 3.43
N THR A 49 18.01 -4.79 3.09
CA THR A 49 18.33 -5.14 1.71
C THR A 49 17.15 -5.74 0.94
N ASP A 50 16.24 -6.42 1.62
CA ASP A 50 15.03 -7.11 1.14
C ASP A 50 13.74 -6.35 1.47
N VAL A 51 13.82 -5.13 2.04
CA VAL A 51 12.65 -4.34 2.43
C VAL A 51 12.69 -2.97 1.76
N LEU A 52 11.61 -2.61 1.10
CA LEU A 52 11.41 -1.30 0.47
C LEU A 52 10.09 -0.72 0.94
N VAL A 53 10.13 0.49 1.49
CA VAL A 53 8.95 1.23 1.92
C VAL A 53 8.81 2.46 1.03
N ALA A 54 7.62 2.72 0.50
CA ALA A 54 7.39 3.84 -0.39
C ALA A 54 6.06 4.55 -0.10
N THR A 55 5.99 5.84 -0.44
CA THR A 55 4.75 6.61 -0.50
C THR A 55 4.81 7.61 -1.65
N SER A 56 3.68 7.94 -2.27
CA SER A 56 3.65 8.91 -3.36
C SER A 56 3.94 10.32 -2.84
N LEU A 57 4.81 11.08 -3.50
CA LEU A 57 5.04 12.49 -3.17
C LEU A 57 3.83 13.38 -3.51
N ALA A 58 2.94 12.94 -4.39
CA ALA A 58 1.74 13.70 -4.74
C ALA A 58 0.74 13.79 -3.58
N ARG A 59 0.71 12.75 -2.72
CA ARG A 59 -0.08 12.70 -1.48
C ARG A 59 0.69 11.91 -0.41
N PRO A 60 1.72 12.52 0.20
CA PRO A 60 2.59 11.82 1.15
C PRO A 60 1.79 11.24 2.32
N GLY A 61 2.04 9.97 2.65
CA GLY A 61 1.43 9.30 3.82
C GLY A 61 -0.03 8.89 3.65
N ALA A 62 -0.70 9.24 2.54
CA ALA A 62 -2.06 8.78 2.27
C ALA A 62 -2.10 7.25 2.09
N VAL A 63 -1.08 6.70 1.42
CA VAL A 63 -0.86 5.27 1.24
C VAL A 63 0.62 4.96 1.40
N VAL A 64 0.92 3.92 2.18
CA VAL A 64 2.26 3.36 2.35
C VAL A 64 2.31 2.00 1.65
N PHE A 65 3.31 1.82 0.81
CA PHE A 65 3.63 0.57 0.15
C PHE A 65 4.84 -0.05 0.84
N VAL A 66 4.74 -1.31 1.23
CA VAL A 66 5.85 -2.07 1.82
C VAL A 66 6.08 -3.29 0.95
N LEU A 67 7.19 -3.31 0.23
CA LEU A 67 7.64 -4.46 -0.55
C LEU A 67 8.65 -5.24 0.28
N LEU A 68 8.42 -6.54 0.38
CA LEU A 68 9.26 -7.52 1.05
C LEU A 68 9.72 -8.53 0.01
N GLU A 69 11.01 -8.60 -0.27
CA GLU A 69 11.58 -9.65 -1.13
C GLU A 69 11.78 -10.90 -0.27
N ARG A 70 10.96 -11.93 -0.51
CA ARG A 70 10.97 -13.19 0.27
C ARG A 70 11.93 -14.21 -0.33
N GLU A 71 12.09 -14.14 -1.64
CA GLU A 71 13.01 -14.93 -2.45
C GLU A 71 13.55 -14.02 -3.57
N PRO A 72 14.70 -14.35 -4.20
CA PRO A 72 15.26 -13.52 -5.26
C PRO A 72 14.25 -13.18 -6.35
N GLY A 73 13.91 -11.89 -6.46
CA GLY A 73 12.98 -11.36 -7.46
C GLY A 73 11.50 -11.61 -7.21
N ARG A 74 11.09 -12.00 -6.01
CA ARG A 74 9.68 -12.25 -5.68
C ARG A 74 9.40 -12.06 -4.19
N GLY A 75 8.15 -11.73 -3.86
CA GLY A 75 7.74 -11.61 -2.48
C GLY A 75 6.39 -10.96 -2.30
N ASP A 76 6.24 -10.21 -1.21
CA ASP A 76 4.96 -9.65 -0.77
C ASP A 76 4.95 -8.13 -0.84
N LEU A 77 3.81 -7.57 -1.19
CA LEU A 77 3.53 -6.14 -1.20
C LEU A 77 2.34 -5.90 -0.27
N VAL A 78 2.61 -5.16 0.80
CA VAL A 78 1.58 -4.69 1.73
C VAL A 78 1.29 -3.23 1.40
N LEU A 79 0.04 -2.93 1.12
CA LEU A 79 -0.45 -1.57 0.96
C LEU A 79 -1.28 -1.20 2.20
N VAL A 80 -0.93 -0.07 2.81
CA VAL A 80 -1.57 0.43 4.02
C VAL A 80 -2.07 1.84 3.78
N GLN A 81 -3.38 2.04 3.94
CA GLN A 81 -3.99 3.37 3.94
C GLN A 81 -4.32 3.80 5.38
N GLY A 82 -3.80 4.96 5.78
CA GLY A 82 -4.14 5.60 7.04
C GLY A 82 -5.60 6.09 7.09
N PRO A 83 -6.10 6.48 8.27
CA PRO A 83 -7.52 6.80 8.48
C PRO A 83 -7.99 7.99 7.63
N GLU A 84 -7.13 9.00 7.47
CA GLU A 84 -7.40 10.21 6.70
C GLU A 84 -7.18 10.05 5.19
N GLY A 85 -6.84 8.84 4.72
CA GLY A 85 -6.63 8.59 3.30
C GLY A 85 -7.95 8.76 2.51
N PRO A 86 -7.93 9.43 1.35
CA PRO A 86 -9.15 9.75 0.60
C PRO A 86 -9.70 8.57 -0.20
N TYR A 87 -8.90 7.53 -0.44
CA TYR A 87 -9.24 6.45 -1.35
C TYR A 87 -10.27 5.49 -0.74
N SER A 88 -11.19 5.02 -1.58
CA SER A 88 -11.98 3.83 -1.30
C SER A 88 -11.17 2.56 -1.56
N PHE A 89 -11.66 1.42 -1.08
CA PHE A 89 -11.07 0.13 -1.40
C PHE A 89 -10.95 -0.11 -2.92
N GLU A 90 -12.01 0.22 -3.68
CA GLU A 90 -12.02 0.08 -5.14
C GLU A 90 -10.98 0.96 -5.83
N ASP A 91 -10.81 2.21 -5.37
CA ASP A 91 -9.79 3.12 -5.92
C ASP A 91 -8.40 2.53 -5.76
N LEU A 92 -8.11 1.94 -4.60
CA LEU A 92 -6.84 1.27 -4.34
C LEU A 92 -6.63 0.10 -5.29
N VAL A 93 -7.59 -0.82 -5.38
CA VAL A 93 -7.51 -2.00 -6.26
C VAL A 93 -7.31 -1.57 -7.73
N ARG A 94 -8.03 -0.55 -8.20
CA ARG A 94 -7.90 -0.03 -9.57
C ARG A 94 -6.55 0.63 -9.83
N ALA A 95 -5.91 1.22 -8.81
CA ALA A 95 -4.60 1.84 -8.95
C ALA A 95 -3.44 0.83 -8.99
N MET A 96 -3.61 -0.37 -8.43
CA MET A 96 -2.53 -1.35 -8.27
C MET A 96 -1.85 -1.82 -9.56
N PRO A 97 -2.55 -2.07 -10.69
CA PRO A 97 -1.89 -2.41 -11.94
C PRO A 97 -0.95 -1.30 -12.44
N THR A 98 -1.33 -0.03 -12.25
CA THR A 98 -0.49 1.12 -12.62
C THR A 98 0.73 1.21 -11.73
N PHE A 99 0.55 1.06 -10.41
CA PHE A 99 1.67 0.99 -9.46
C PHE A 99 2.66 -0.12 -9.84
N ALA A 100 2.17 -1.33 -10.06
CA ALA A 100 3.00 -2.49 -10.41
C ALA A 100 3.81 -2.25 -11.70
N ARG A 101 3.18 -1.66 -12.73
CA ARG A 101 3.84 -1.29 -13.97
C ARG A 101 4.96 -0.27 -13.76
N ILE A 102 4.72 0.76 -12.94
CA ILE A 102 5.72 1.78 -12.59
C ILE A 102 6.89 1.13 -11.85
N ALA A 103 6.61 0.37 -10.80
CA ALA A 103 7.58 -0.37 -10.01
C ALA A 103 8.36 -1.43 -10.82
N GLY A 104 7.85 -1.82 -11.99
CA GLY A 104 8.46 -2.84 -12.84
C GLY A 104 8.24 -4.26 -12.33
N ILE A 105 7.17 -4.48 -11.57
CA ILE A 105 6.78 -5.79 -11.01
C ILE A 105 5.48 -6.29 -11.65
N ARG A 106 5.18 -7.57 -11.45
CA ARG A 106 3.90 -8.20 -11.77
C ARG A 106 3.26 -8.68 -10.47
N LEU A 107 1.97 -8.39 -10.28
CA LEU A 107 1.19 -8.93 -9.16
C LEU A 107 0.73 -10.35 -9.51
N THR A 108 0.86 -11.28 -8.57
CA THR A 108 0.63 -12.73 -8.79
C THR A 108 -0.49 -13.30 -7.94
N ALA A 109 -0.81 -12.67 -6.80
CA ALA A 109 -1.93 -13.06 -5.93
C ALA A 109 -2.43 -11.83 -5.14
N PHE A 110 -3.63 -11.92 -4.56
CA PHE A 110 -4.30 -10.82 -3.88
C PHE A 110 -5.14 -11.30 -2.70
N TRP A 111 -4.93 -10.69 -1.52
CA TRP A 111 -5.71 -10.91 -0.30
C TRP A 111 -6.15 -9.57 0.28
N PRO A 112 -7.43 -9.19 0.11
CA PRO A 112 -7.98 -8.02 0.78
C PRO A 112 -8.37 -8.35 2.22
N LYS A 113 -8.09 -7.44 3.16
CA LYS A 113 -8.87 -7.36 4.40
C LYS A 113 -9.77 -6.15 4.32
N GLU A 114 -11.01 -6.38 3.93
CA GLU A 114 -12.08 -5.43 4.20
C GLU A 114 -12.39 -5.50 5.69
N ARG A 115 -12.84 -4.39 6.29
CA ARG A 115 -13.54 -4.56 7.57
C ARG A 115 -14.80 -5.34 7.27
N GLU A 116 -14.92 -6.54 7.80
CA GLU A 116 -16.23 -7.16 8.04
C GLU A 116 -17.15 -6.08 8.63
N ASN A 117 -18.07 -5.58 7.82
CA ASN A 117 -19.36 -5.16 8.32
C ASN A 117 -20.18 -6.43 8.55
N GLU A 118 -19.70 -7.29 9.45
CA GLU A 118 -20.43 -8.39 10.08
C GLU A 118 -20.21 -8.23 11.57
N ASP A 119 -20.83 -7.20 12.14
CA ASP A 119 -21.26 -7.20 13.54
C ASP A 119 -21.99 -5.90 13.84
N LYS A 120 -23.12 -5.65 13.14
CA LYS A 120 -24.25 -4.89 13.70
C LYS A 120 -25.58 -5.30 13.05
N SER A 121 -26.34 -6.05 13.86
CA SER A 121 -27.80 -6.09 13.97
C SER A 121 -28.58 -7.00 13.02
#